data_AF-A0A2V8WWD6-F1
#
_entry.id   AF-A0A2V8WWD6-F1
#
_cell.length_a   1.000
_cell.length_b   1.000
_cell.length_c   1.000
_cell.angle_alpha   90.00
_cell.angle_beta   90.00
_cell.angle_gamma   90.00
#
_symmetry.space_group_name_H-M   'P 1'
#
loop_
_entity.id
_entity.type
_entity.pdbx_description
1 polymer ?
#
loop_
_entity_poly.entity_id
_entity_poly.type
_entity_poly.pdbx_seq_one_letter_code
_entity_poly.pdbx_strand_id
1 'polypeptide(L)'
;MSSGWPQPHKWFLAAAVLSLSLPAVAQVGNSFLRASPPQSPFAGQPGSDAKYVAGEVLVRFRRGAARAAMNSLHAKVGATVIRASRVVEGLQRVRLFDKTKVREAIRIYRQDPNVLYAEPNYIVRALTSPNDPLFSSQWSLQNTGQLGGTPGADIHATQAWNLTTGSASVVVAVIDTGVDYTHPDLAQNIWAATTPFQAFDINGNPLTCPVGSRGFNAVYGLCDPLDDNGHGTHVSGTIGAVGNNGQGVTGINWQVQILPCKFLGSDGSGAVWAAVECLEVVKSLKDS
;
A
#
# COMPACT_ATOMS: atom_id res chain seq x y z
N MET A 1 41.09 18.34 19.67
CA MET A 1 40.17 18.83 18.63
C MET A 1 39.71 17.63 17.82
N SER A 2 38.52 17.10 18.11
CA SER A 2 37.95 15.93 17.44
C SER A 2 37.25 16.35 16.14
N SER A 3 37.72 15.83 15.02
CA SER A 3 37.11 15.99 13.69
C SER A 3 35.92 15.03 13.55
N GLY A 4 34.70 15.58 13.59
CA GLY A 4 33.46 14.83 13.35
C GLY A 4 33.21 14.63 11.85
N TRP A 5 33.06 13.37 11.45
CA TRP A 5 32.55 13.00 10.12
C TRP A 5 31.01 13.10 10.11
N PRO A 6 30.39 13.61 9.03
CA PRO A 6 28.93 13.67 8.93
C PRO A 6 28.33 12.26 8.69
N GLN A 7 27.22 11.97 9.38
CA GLN A 7 26.43 10.74 9.24
C GLN A 7 25.66 10.75 7.90
N PRO A 8 25.50 9.61 7.20
CA PRO A 8 24.78 9.56 5.93
C PRO A 8 23.27 9.65 6.13
N HIS A 9 22.64 10.57 5.38
CA HIS A 9 21.18 10.68 5.30
C HIS A 9 20.59 9.51 4.49
N LYS A 10 19.56 8.85 5.04
CA LYS A 10 18.82 7.76 4.40
C LYS A 10 17.96 8.29 3.25
N TRP A 11 18.18 7.80 2.04
CA TRP A 11 17.37 8.10 0.86
C TRP A 11 16.19 7.14 0.79
N PHE A 12 14.98 7.69 0.60
CA PHE A 12 13.76 6.92 0.33
C PHE A 12 13.35 7.15 -1.12
N LEU A 13 13.36 6.09 -1.93
CA LEU A 13 12.83 6.09 -3.29
C LEU A 13 11.49 5.34 -3.27
N ALA A 14 10.42 6.01 -3.72
CA ALA A 14 9.15 5.37 -4.04
C ALA A 14 9.15 5.08 -5.55
N ALA A 15 9.05 3.81 -5.94
CA ALA A 15 8.94 3.40 -7.33
C ALA A 15 7.69 2.54 -7.52
N ALA A 16 6.91 2.84 -8.56
CA ALA A 16 5.82 2.01 -9.06
C ALA A 16 6.27 1.38 -10.38
N VAL A 17 6.24 0.06 -10.50
CA VAL A 17 6.65 -0.66 -11.72
C VAL A 17 5.57 -1.69 -12.09
N LEU A 18 5.13 -1.67 -13.35
CA LEU A 18 4.12 -2.54 -13.96
C LEU A 18 4.82 -3.55 -14.88
N SER A 19 4.45 -4.84 -14.85
CA SER A 19 4.90 -5.85 -15.83
C SER A 19 3.84 -6.95 -16.07
N LEU A 20 3.91 -7.66 -17.22
CA LEU A 20 2.86 -8.42 -17.94
C LEU A 20 3.29 -9.87 -18.34
N SER A 21 2.33 -10.82 -18.47
CA SER A 21 2.40 -12.29 -18.77
C SER A 21 1.09 -13.12 -18.37
N LEU A 22 0.97 -14.44 -18.58
CA LEU A 22 -0.32 -15.17 -18.78
C LEU A 22 -0.47 -16.56 -18.08
N PRO A 23 -1.69 -16.99 -17.64
CA PRO A 23 -2.19 -18.28 -17.09
C PRO A 23 -1.53 -19.68 -17.17
N ALA A 24 -1.15 -20.35 -16.07
CA ALA A 24 -1.18 -21.81 -16.00
C ALA A 24 -1.39 -22.32 -14.56
N VAL A 25 -2.55 -22.92 -14.31
CA VAL A 25 -3.00 -23.46 -13.03
C VAL A 25 -2.41 -24.85 -12.78
N ALA A 26 -1.81 -25.07 -11.62
CA ALA A 26 -1.63 -26.41 -11.05
C ALA A 26 -2.15 -26.44 -9.61
N GLN A 27 -3.25 -27.16 -9.40
CA GLN A 27 -3.78 -27.45 -8.07
C GLN A 27 -2.91 -28.52 -7.40
N VAL A 28 -2.41 -28.22 -6.21
CA VAL A 28 -2.08 -29.25 -5.21
C VAL A 28 -2.82 -28.87 -3.93
N GLY A 29 -3.82 -29.69 -3.60
CA GLY A 29 -4.63 -29.53 -2.41
C GLY A 29 -3.84 -29.86 -1.15
N ASN A 30 -3.92 -28.97 -0.16
CA ASN A 30 -3.76 -29.33 1.23
C ASN A 30 -4.83 -28.61 2.05
N SER A 31 -5.76 -29.41 2.57
CA SER A 31 -6.91 -28.99 3.36
C SER A 31 -6.46 -28.56 4.75
N PHE A 32 -6.00 -27.31 4.89
CA PHE A 32 -6.01 -26.63 6.18
C PHE A 32 -7.31 -25.84 6.24
N LEU A 33 -8.18 -26.19 7.20
CA LEU A 33 -9.31 -25.36 7.59
C LEU A 33 -8.78 -24.07 8.23
N ARG A 34 -8.28 -23.14 7.42
CA ARG A 34 -8.14 -21.74 7.80
C ARG A 34 -9.55 -21.16 7.83
N ALA A 35 -9.89 -20.47 8.92
CA ALA A 35 -11.09 -19.65 8.95
C ALA A 35 -11.09 -18.75 7.71
N SER A 36 -12.24 -18.63 7.04
CA SER A 36 -12.36 -17.72 5.90
C SER A 36 -11.86 -16.34 6.33
N PRO A 37 -10.96 -15.70 5.55
CA PRO A 37 -10.49 -14.37 5.90
C PRO A 37 -11.70 -13.43 6.05
N PRO A 38 -11.68 -12.52 7.05
CA PRO A 38 -12.76 -11.56 7.22
C PRO A 38 -12.97 -10.82 5.89
N GLN A 39 -14.20 -10.76 5.40
CA GLN A 39 -14.48 -10.00 4.18
C GLN A 39 -14.07 -8.54 4.39
N SER A 40 -13.41 -7.95 3.38
CA SER A 40 -13.02 -6.55 3.44
C SER A 40 -14.27 -5.73 3.79
N PRO A 41 -14.21 -4.81 4.76
CA PRO A 41 -15.32 -3.93 5.08
C PRO A 41 -15.67 -2.99 3.91
N PHE A 42 -14.78 -2.93 2.91
CA PHE A 42 -14.95 -2.21 1.65
C PHE A 42 -15.28 -3.14 0.47
N ALA A 43 -15.17 -4.46 0.64
CA ALA A 43 -15.79 -5.39 -0.30
C ALA A 43 -17.28 -5.23 -0.10
N GLY A 44 -17.92 -4.52 -1.02
CA GLY A 44 -19.36 -4.68 -1.09
C GLY A 44 -19.65 -6.15 -1.42
N GLN A 45 -20.84 -6.61 -1.01
CA GLN A 45 -21.30 -7.99 -1.12
C GLN A 45 -20.84 -8.67 -2.42
N PRO A 46 -20.50 -9.97 -2.45
CA PRO A 46 -20.15 -10.67 -3.69
C PRO A 46 -21.18 -10.33 -4.79
N GLY A 47 -20.76 -9.58 -5.82
CA GLY A 47 -21.65 -9.02 -6.85
C GLY A 47 -21.98 -7.52 -6.76
N SER A 48 -21.35 -6.75 -5.87
CA SER A 48 -21.60 -5.30 -5.76
C SER A 48 -20.59 -4.46 -6.56
N ASP A 49 -21.10 -3.68 -7.52
CA ASP A 49 -20.36 -2.68 -8.30
C ASP A 49 -20.19 -1.34 -7.55
N ALA A 50 -20.08 -1.38 -6.21
CA ALA A 50 -19.96 -0.16 -5.43
C ALA A 50 -18.68 0.61 -5.81
N LYS A 51 -18.85 1.79 -6.43
CA LYS A 51 -17.71 2.61 -6.90
C LYS A 51 -17.03 3.41 -5.78
N TYR A 52 -17.68 3.54 -4.63
CA TYR A 52 -17.20 4.33 -3.49
C TYR A 52 -17.84 3.84 -2.18
N VAL A 53 -17.22 4.14 -1.05
CA VAL A 53 -17.72 3.81 0.29
C VAL A 53 -19.00 4.59 0.58
N ALA A 54 -20.08 3.88 0.90
CA ALA A 54 -21.37 4.49 1.16
C ALA A 54 -21.29 5.47 2.34
N GLY A 55 -21.85 6.67 2.15
CA GLY A 55 -21.89 7.70 3.19
C GLY A 55 -20.55 8.34 3.51
N GLU A 56 -19.49 8.14 2.71
CA GLU A 56 -18.19 8.77 2.95
C GLU A 56 -17.78 9.73 1.83
N VAL A 57 -17.23 10.87 2.23
CA VAL A 57 -16.68 11.90 1.34
C VAL A 57 -15.28 12.26 1.79
N LEU A 58 -14.38 12.47 0.83
CA LEU A 58 -13.10 13.12 1.03
C LEU A 58 -13.25 14.58 0.62
N VAL A 59 -13.06 15.49 1.57
CA VAL A 59 -13.11 16.94 1.33
C VAL A 59 -11.75 17.53 1.68
N ARG A 60 -11.18 18.29 0.73
CA ARG A 60 -9.95 19.03 0.96
C ARG A 60 -10.25 20.52 0.96
N PHE A 61 -9.95 21.16 2.08
CA PHE A 61 -10.03 22.61 2.23
C PHE A 61 -8.76 23.30 1.72
N ARG A 62 -8.92 24.54 1.27
CA ARG A 62 -7.80 25.42 0.94
C ARG A 62 -7.04 25.77 2.21
N ARG A 63 -5.73 26.01 2.05
CA ARG A 63 -4.87 26.48 3.14
C ARG A 63 -5.44 27.77 3.73
N GLY A 64 -5.50 27.84 5.06
CA GLY A 64 -6.04 29.00 5.78
C GLY A 64 -7.57 29.01 5.97
N ALA A 65 -8.30 27.99 5.48
CA ALA A 65 -9.72 27.86 5.80
C ALA A 65 -9.94 27.82 7.32
N ALA A 66 -10.79 28.71 7.83
CA ALA A 66 -11.03 28.80 9.26
C ALA A 66 -11.78 27.57 9.78
N ARG A 67 -11.38 27.04 10.95
CA ARG A 67 -12.01 25.87 11.57
C ARG A 67 -13.52 26.03 11.78
N ALA A 68 -13.97 27.24 12.12
CA ALA A 68 -15.39 27.55 12.25
C ALA A 68 -16.14 27.41 10.92
N ALA A 69 -15.53 27.85 9.80
CA ALA A 69 -16.12 27.72 8.46
C ALA A 69 -16.19 26.24 8.05
N MET A 70 -15.12 25.47 8.27
CA MET A 70 -15.10 24.01 8.03
C MET A 70 -16.22 23.30 8.81
N ASN A 71 -16.32 23.56 10.12
CA ASN A 71 -17.35 22.98 10.98
C ASN A 71 -18.78 23.36 10.55
N SER A 72 -19.00 24.62 10.17
CA SER A 72 -20.30 25.08 9.66
C SER A 72 -20.68 24.37 8.36
N LEU A 73 -19.72 24.16 7.46
CA LEU A 73 -19.96 23.45 6.21
C LEU A 73 -20.25 21.96 6.44
N HIS A 74 -19.55 21.29 7.37
CA HIS A 74 -19.87 19.92 7.76
C HIS A 74 -21.29 19.81 8.34
N ALA A 75 -21.68 20.73 9.23
CA ALA A 75 -23.02 20.77 9.79
C ALA A 75 -24.09 20.97 8.70
N LYS A 76 -23.84 21.88 7.74
CA LYS A 76 -24.73 22.14 6.60
C LYS A 76 -24.95 20.90 5.71
N VAL A 77 -23.90 20.10 5.52
CA VAL A 77 -23.96 18.86 4.74
C VAL A 77 -24.54 17.68 5.55
N GLY A 78 -24.58 17.79 6.89
CA GLY A 78 -24.90 16.69 7.77
C GLY A 78 -23.77 15.66 7.79
N ALA A 79 -22.54 16.12 8.04
CA ALA A 79 -21.35 15.31 8.07
C ALA A 79 -20.62 15.40 9.42
N THR A 80 -20.03 14.31 9.86
CA THR A 80 -19.07 14.26 10.96
C THR A 80 -17.68 13.94 10.43
N VAL A 81 -16.66 14.60 10.98
CA VAL A 81 -15.27 14.31 10.61
C VAL A 81 -14.86 12.99 11.27
N ILE A 82 -14.46 12.00 10.46
CA ILE A 82 -13.84 10.76 10.95
C ILE A 82 -12.38 11.06 11.28
N ARG A 83 -11.63 11.61 10.30
CA ARG A 83 -10.23 11.98 10.48
C ARG A 83 -9.83 13.12 9.55
N ALA A 84 -8.92 13.97 10.02
CA ALA A 84 -8.12 14.85 9.18
C ALA A 84 -6.81 14.15 8.80
N SER A 85 -6.35 14.35 7.56
CA SER A 85 -5.07 13.78 7.12
C SER A 85 -3.91 14.47 7.81
N ARG A 86 -2.90 13.68 8.20
CA ARG A 86 -1.63 14.17 8.76
C ARG A 86 -0.61 14.55 7.69
N VAL A 87 -0.77 14.05 6.45
CA VAL A 87 0.19 14.25 5.34
C VAL A 87 -0.34 15.16 4.25
N VAL A 88 -1.66 15.26 4.07
CA VAL A 88 -2.29 16.20 3.12
C VAL A 88 -3.01 17.29 3.88
N GLU A 89 -2.40 18.47 3.96
CA GLU A 89 -3.00 19.64 4.63
C GLU A 89 -4.40 19.94 4.06
N GLY A 90 -5.36 20.11 4.98
CA GLY A 90 -6.75 20.45 4.68
C GLY A 90 -7.62 19.26 4.24
N LEU A 91 -7.07 18.06 4.03
CA LEU A 91 -7.84 16.88 3.65
C LEU A 91 -8.52 16.24 4.88
N GLN A 92 -9.80 15.92 4.75
CA GLN A 92 -10.60 15.25 5.77
C GLN A 92 -11.46 14.15 5.16
N ARG A 93 -11.52 13.01 5.84
CA ARG A 93 -12.52 11.96 5.63
C ARG A 93 -13.70 12.22 6.54
N VAL A 94 -14.88 12.35 5.95
CA VAL A 94 -16.12 12.65 6.67
C VAL A 94 -17.17 11.57 6.43
N ARG A 95 -17.98 11.29 7.45
CA ARG A 95 -19.16 10.44 7.38
C ARG A 95 -20.40 11.30 7.27
N LEU A 96 -21.27 10.98 6.32
CA LEU A 96 -22.57 11.59 6.15
C LEU A 96 -23.60 10.91 7.05
N PHE A 97 -24.57 11.67 7.54
CA PHE A 97 -25.76 11.10 8.18
C PHE A 97 -26.61 10.34 7.15
N ASP A 98 -27.34 9.31 7.59
CA ASP A 98 -28.03 8.32 6.74
C ASP A 98 -28.90 8.89 5.61
N LYS A 99 -29.42 10.11 5.79
CA LYS A 99 -30.29 10.77 4.79
C LYS A 99 -29.52 11.55 3.72
N THR A 100 -28.28 11.95 3.96
CA THR A 100 -27.49 12.75 3.01
C THR A 100 -26.85 11.86 1.96
N LYS A 101 -27.13 12.12 0.69
CA LYS A 101 -26.50 11.40 -0.44
C LYS A 101 -25.11 11.96 -0.72
N VAL A 102 -24.14 11.09 -1.01
CA VAL A 102 -22.74 11.45 -1.36
C VAL A 102 -22.66 12.53 -2.45
N ARG A 103 -23.43 12.38 -3.54
CA ARG A 103 -23.45 13.36 -4.64
C ARG A 103 -23.92 14.74 -4.20
N GLU A 104 -24.93 14.78 -3.33
CA GLU A 104 -25.50 16.03 -2.82
C GLU A 104 -24.52 16.72 -1.86
N ALA A 105 -23.90 15.95 -0.96
CA ALA A 105 -22.83 16.45 -0.09
C ALA A 105 -21.69 17.09 -0.89
N ILE A 106 -21.21 16.40 -1.92
CA ILE A 106 -20.13 16.89 -2.80
C ILE A 106 -20.55 18.19 -3.51
N ARG A 107 -21.80 18.26 -4.00
CA ARG A 107 -22.33 19.48 -4.63
C ARG A 107 -22.31 20.68 -3.68
N ILE A 108 -22.71 20.48 -2.43
CA ILE A 108 -22.69 21.54 -1.40
C ILE A 108 -21.25 21.92 -1.05
N TYR A 109 -20.35 20.95 -0.85
CA TYR A 109 -18.94 21.23 -0.56
C TYR A 109 -18.28 22.05 -1.68
N ARG A 110 -18.51 21.68 -2.95
CA ARG A 110 -17.90 22.36 -4.11
C ARG A 110 -18.38 23.79 -4.33
N GLN A 111 -19.48 24.20 -3.70
CA GLN A 111 -19.98 25.58 -3.76
C GLN A 111 -19.27 26.52 -2.77
N ASP A 112 -18.55 25.99 -1.78
CA ASP A 112 -17.87 26.80 -0.78
C ASP A 112 -16.48 27.23 -1.27
N PRO A 113 -16.13 28.53 -1.23
CA PRO A 113 -14.84 29.02 -1.71
C PRO A 113 -13.65 28.50 -0.90
N ASN A 114 -13.86 28.05 0.35
CA ASN A 114 -12.83 27.45 1.19
C ASN A 114 -12.52 26.00 0.80
N VAL A 115 -13.34 25.36 -0.03
CA VAL A 115 -13.10 23.99 -0.49
C VAL A 115 -12.25 24.00 -1.76
N LEU A 116 -11.17 23.22 -1.74
CA LEU A 116 -10.33 22.97 -2.92
C LEU A 116 -10.95 21.89 -3.80
N TYR A 117 -11.37 20.77 -3.20
CA TYR A 117 -12.18 19.75 -3.86
C TYR A 117 -12.97 18.92 -2.85
N ALA A 118 -14.01 18.25 -3.35
CA ALA A 118 -14.70 17.19 -2.64
C ALA A 118 -15.03 16.05 -3.62
N GLU A 119 -14.85 14.82 -3.16
CA GLU A 119 -15.04 13.61 -3.94
C GLU A 119 -15.55 12.44 -3.07
N PRO A 120 -16.17 11.41 -3.66
CA PRO A 120 -16.45 10.17 -2.95
C PRO A 120 -15.15 9.54 -2.43
N ASN A 121 -15.23 8.80 -1.32
CA ASN A 121 -14.15 7.88 -0.97
C ASN A 121 -14.21 6.66 -1.92
N TYR A 122 -13.59 6.79 -3.10
CA TYR A 122 -13.65 5.77 -4.16
C TYR A 122 -13.09 4.43 -3.71
N ILE A 123 -13.65 3.35 -4.25
CA ILE A 123 -13.09 2.00 -4.15
C ILE A 123 -12.26 1.78 -5.41
N VAL A 124 -10.96 1.59 -5.23
CA VAL A 124 -10.01 1.28 -6.30
C VAL A 124 -9.67 -0.20 -6.27
N ARG A 125 -9.15 -0.73 -7.37
CA ARG A 125 -8.78 -2.14 -7.50
C ARG A 125 -7.35 -2.26 -8.02
N ALA A 126 -6.64 -3.30 -7.60
CA ALA A 126 -5.42 -3.73 -8.27
C ALA A 126 -5.74 -3.98 -9.74
N LEU A 127 -4.85 -3.56 -10.64
CA LEU A 127 -4.97 -3.88 -12.05
C LEU A 127 -4.56 -5.36 -12.23
N THR A 128 -5.47 -6.21 -12.67
CA THR A 128 -5.16 -7.59 -13.11
C THR A 128 -4.52 -7.54 -14.51
N SER A 129 -3.54 -8.33 -14.93
CA SER A 129 -2.67 -9.36 -14.33
C SER A 129 -1.33 -9.36 -15.09
N PRO A 130 -0.30 -10.05 -14.54
CA PRO A 130 -0.03 -11.37 -15.13
C PRO A 130 0.33 -12.57 -14.22
N ASN A 131 0.40 -13.76 -14.84
CA ASN A 131 0.81 -15.06 -14.28
C ASN A 131 2.13 -15.55 -14.89
N ASP A 132 3.12 -15.88 -14.06
CA ASP A 132 4.31 -16.64 -14.47
C ASP A 132 4.85 -17.54 -13.34
N PRO A 133 5.23 -18.81 -13.63
CA PRO A 133 5.87 -19.74 -12.68
C PRO A 133 7.42 -19.81 -12.77
N LEU A 134 8.08 -18.97 -13.58
CA LEU A 134 9.41 -19.28 -14.14
C LEU A 134 10.41 -18.12 -14.07
N PHE A 135 11.45 -18.31 -13.26
CA PHE A 135 12.63 -17.43 -13.19
C PHE A 135 13.37 -17.32 -14.54
N SER A 136 13.37 -18.35 -15.39
CA SER A 136 13.89 -18.29 -16.78
C SER A 136 13.09 -17.38 -17.71
N SER A 137 11.90 -16.93 -17.28
CA SER A 137 11.03 -16.01 -18.01
C SER A 137 11.23 -14.54 -17.59
N GLN A 138 12.13 -14.23 -16.65
CA GLN A 138 12.40 -12.85 -16.20
C GLN A 138 13.33 -12.08 -17.16
N TRP A 139 12.94 -12.02 -18.45
CA TRP A 139 13.66 -11.35 -19.54
C TRP A 139 14.03 -9.89 -19.25
N SER A 140 13.28 -9.22 -18.38
CA SER A 140 13.54 -7.84 -17.96
C SER A 140 14.82 -7.69 -17.13
N LEU A 141 15.31 -8.74 -16.47
CA LEU A 141 16.48 -8.71 -15.59
C LEU A 141 17.75 -9.26 -16.27
N GLN A 142 17.60 -10.26 -17.15
CA GLN A 142 18.67 -10.81 -17.98
C GLN A 142 18.10 -11.41 -19.27
N ASN A 143 18.37 -10.75 -20.40
CA ASN A 143 17.92 -11.13 -21.73
C ASN A 143 19.10 -11.73 -22.51
N THR A 144 19.12 -13.04 -22.67
CA THR A 144 20.13 -13.78 -23.45
C THR A 144 19.71 -14.04 -24.89
N GLY A 145 18.54 -13.52 -25.32
CA GLY A 145 17.92 -13.83 -26.61
C GLY A 145 16.87 -14.94 -26.56
N GLN A 146 16.41 -15.32 -25.36
CA GLN A 146 15.35 -16.31 -25.20
C GLN A 146 14.04 -15.87 -25.86
N LEU A 147 13.29 -16.84 -26.43
CA LEU A 147 11.99 -16.63 -27.11
C LEU A 147 12.03 -15.63 -28.30
N GLY A 148 13.19 -15.41 -28.91
CA GLY A 148 13.33 -14.47 -30.04
C GLY A 148 13.57 -13.01 -29.63
N GLY A 149 13.87 -12.76 -28.34
CA GLY A 149 14.31 -11.45 -27.86
C GLY A 149 15.68 -11.04 -28.39
N THR A 150 16.01 -9.74 -28.31
CA THR A 150 17.37 -9.25 -28.61
C THR A 150 18.25 -9.43 -27.36
N PRO A 151 19.34 -10.23 -27.43
CA PRO A 151 20.28 -10.36 -26.31
C PRO A 151 20.76 -8.99 -25.81
N GLY A 152 20.77 -8.79 -24.49
CA GLY A 152 21.24 -7.56 -23.83
C GLY A 152 20.22 -6.42 -23.72
N ALA A 153 18.98 -6.61 -24.19
CA ALA A 153 17.87 -5.68 -23.98
C ALA A 153 17.12 -6.01 -22.66
N ASP A 154 17.80 -5.75 -21.54
CA ASP A 154 17.29 -5.90 -20.16
C ASP A 154 17.68 -4.67 -19.33
N ILE A 155 17.36 -4.62 -18.03
CA ILE A 155 17.73 -3.50 -17.15
C ILE A 155 19.19 -3.56 -16.65
N HIS A 156 19.99 -4.51 -17.15
CA HIS A 156 21.39 -4.76 -16.78
C HIS A 156 21.57 -5.05 -15.29
N ALA A 157 20.57 -5.70 -14.67
CA ALA A 157 20.56 -6.01 -13.24
C ALA A 157 21.77 -6.89 -12.83
N THR A 158 22.14 -7.87 -13.65
CA THR A 158 23.28 -8.76 -13.36
C THR A 158 24.63 -8.02 -13.29
N GLN A 159 24.81 -7.01 -14.13
CA GLN A 159 25.98 -6.14 -14.12
C GLN A 159 25.93 -5.19 -12.91
N ALA A 160 24.75 -4.68 -12.56
CA ALA A 160 24.55 -3.85 -11.37
C ALA A 160 24.84 -4.61 -10.06
N TRP A 161 24.50 -5.90 -9.97
CA TRP A 161 24.78 -6.73 -8.78
C TRP A 161 26.26 -6.96 -8.51
N ASN A 162 27.12 -6.88 -9.53
CA ASN A 162 28.57 -6.88 -9.34
C ASN A 162 29.08 -5.60 -8.64
N LEU A 163 28.27 -4.53 -8.62
CA LEU A 163 28.59 -3.26 -7.93
C LEU A 163 27.90 -3.18 -6.57
N THR A 164 26.62 -3.52 -6.49
CA THR A 164 25.86 -3.62 -5.25
C THR A 164 24.65 -4.52 -5.44
N THR A 165 24.36 -5.36 -4.45
CA THR A 165 23.15 -6.19 -4.41
C THR A 165 22.04 -5.52 -3.61
N GLY A 166 22.24 -4.28 -3.16
CA GLY A 166 21.32 -3.60 -2.27
C GLY A 166 21.90 -3.06 -1.00
N SER A 167 21.01 -2.62 -0.12
CA SER A 167 21.29 -2.34 1.27
C SER A 167 20.03 -2.46 2.11
N ALA A 168 20.10 -3.24 3.20
CA ALA A 168 19.04 -3.30 4.20
C ALA A 168 18.79 -1.94 4.91
N SER A 169 19.65 -0.93 4.69
CA SER A 169 19.38 0.44 5.14
C SER A 169 18.28 1.15 4.33
N VAL A 170 17.95 0.63 3.15
CA VAL A 170 16.87 1.14 2.28
C VAL A 170 15.58 0.41 2.62
N VAL A 171 14.57 1.17 3.04
CA VAL A 171 13.21 0.68 3.26
C VAL A 171 12.33 1.07 2.08
N VAL A 172 11.70 0.09 1.44
CA VAL A 172 10.74 0.27 0.35
C VAL A 172 9.35 -0.09 0.87
N ALA A 173 8.46 0.89 0.91
CA ALA A 173 7.07 0.67 1.30
C ALA A 173 6.26 0.10 0.13
N VAL A 174 5.59 -1.02 0.35
CA VAL A 174 4.69 -1.66 -0.62
C VAL A 174 3.25 -1.42 -0.19
N ILE A 175 2.61 -0.44 -0.83
CA ILE A 175 1.20 -0.06 -0.57
C ILE A 175 0.34 -0.87 -1.55
N ASP A 176 -0.15 -2.03 -1.12
CA ASP A 176 -0.77 -3.03 -2.00
C ASP A 176 -1.77 -3.93 -1.24
N THR A 177 -1.97 -5.19 -1.64
CA THR A 177 -2.81 -6.20 -0.97
C THR A 177 -2.19 -6.80 0.28
N GLY A 178 -1.04 -6.30 0.72
CA GLY A 178 -0.24 -6.91 1.78
C GLY A 178 0.93 -7.71 1.23
N VAL A 179 1.67 -8.37 2.12
CA VAL A 179 2.77 -9.27 1.73
C VAL A 179 2.71 -10.51 2.58
N ASP A 180 2.89 -11.69 1.98
CA ASP A 180 3.21 -12.90 2.72
C ASP A 180 4.61 -12.76 3.31
N TYR A 181 4.67 -12.18 4.51
CA TYR A 181 5.91 -11.96 5.22
C TYR A 181 6.52 -13.25 5.77
N THR A 182 5.83 -14.39 5.62
CA THR A 182 6.35 -15.73 5.96
C THR A 182 6.93 -16.46 4.76
N HIS A 183 6.73 -15.93 3.56
CA HIS A 183 7.26 -16.52 2.33
C HIS A 183 8.79 -16.64 2.44
N PRO A 184 9.36 -17.83 2.22
CA PRO A 184 10.75 -18.08 2.58
C PRO A 184 11.74 -17.29 1.71
N ASP A 185 11.30 -16.86 0.53
CA ASP A 185 12.06 -16.00 -0.39
C ASP A 185 11.93 -14.48 -0.09
N LEU A 186 11.09 -14.10 0.87
CA LEU A 186 10.88 -12.69 1.27
C LEU A 186 11.19 -12.43 2.74
N ALA A 187 10.98 -13.42 3.61
CA ALA A 187 10.97 -13.24 5.07
C ALA A 187 12.20 -12.52 5.65
N GLN A 188 13.38 -12.71 5.06
CA GLN A 188 14.61 -12.04 5.51
C GLN A 188 14.68 -10.56 5.13
N ASN A 189 14.01 -10.16 4.05
CA ASN A 189 13.92 -8.78 3.58
C ASN A 189 12.66 -8.06 4.09
N ILE A 190 11.81 -8.68 4.90
CA ILE A 190 10.65 -7.99 5.47
C ILE A 190 11.06 -7.10 6.65
N TRP A 191 10.69 -5.83 6.54
CA TRP A 191 10.85 -4.85 7.59
C TRP A 191 10.12 -5.28 8.88
N ALA A 192 10.77 -5.03 10.01
CA ALA A 192 10.21 -5.25 11.33
C ALA A 192 10.29 -3.95 12.12
N ALA A 193 9.20 -3.59 12.79
CA ALA A 193 9.20 -2.48 13.73
C ALA A 193 10.19 -2.74 14.88
N THR A 194 11.24 -1.92 15.01
CA THR A 194 12.18 -1.98 16.15
C THR A 194 11.66 -1.21 17.36
N THR A 195 10.70 -0.32 17.15
CA THR A 195 9.97 0.45 18.17
C THR A 195 8.48 0.42 17.85
N PRO A 196 7.57 0.60 18.83
CA PRO A 196 6.16 0.73 18.54
C PRO A 196 5.88 1.96 17.68
N PHE A 197 4.91 1.88 16.77
CA PHE A 197 4.49 3.00 15.93
C PHE A 197 2.99 3.25 16.01
N GLN A 198 2.57 4.48 15.71
CA GLN A 198 1.18 4.89 15.78
C GLN A 198 0.49 4.74 14.42
N ALA A 199 -0.68 4.13 14.44
CA ALA A 199 -1.62 4.02 13.33
C ALA A 199 -3.03 4.35 13.85
N PHE A 200 -4.06 3.96 13.11
CA PHE A 200 -5.44 4.07 13.54
C PHE A 200 -6.23 2.84 13.14
N ASP A 201 -7.24 2.48 13.91
CA ASP A 201 -8.21 1.47 13.51
C ASP A 201 -9.15 1.99 12.40
N ILE A 202 -10.02 1.11 11.90
CA ILE A 202 -10.97 1.45 10.83
C ILE A 202 -11.97 2.55 11.20
N ASN A 203 -12.20 2.77 12.51
CA ASN A 203 -13.08 3.80 13.04
C ASN A 203 -12.35 5.14 13.25
N GLY A 204 -11.04 5.18 13.04
CA GLY A 204 -10.22 6.36 13.26
C GLY A 204 -9.75 6.53 14.70
N ASN A 205 -9.86 5.50 15.55
CA ASN A 205 -9.29 5.53 16.90
C ASN A 205 -7.77 5.27 16.83
N PRO A 206 -6.96 5.93 17.67
CA PRO A 206 -5.53 5.66 17.73
C PRO A 206 -5.22 4.19 18.02
N LEU A 207 -4.29 3.62 17.26
CA LEU A 207 -3.81 2.26 17.41
C LEU A 207 -2.28 2.29 17.55
N THR A 208 -1.74 1.59 18.55
CA THR A 208 -0.28 1.40 18.67
C THR A 208 0.09 0.02 18.15
N CYS A 209 0.88 -0.04 17.10
CA CYS A 209 1.46 -1.27 16.60
C CYS A 209 2.72 -1.62 17.40
N PRO A 210 2.82 -2.83 17.99
CA PRO A 210 3.95 -3.20 18.84
C PRO A 210 5.23 -3.43 18.04
N VAL A 211 6.36 -3.50 18.76
CA VAL A 211 7.64 -4.01 18.23
C VAL A 211 7.42 -5.38 17.57
N GLY A 212 8.08 -5.60 16.44
CA GLY A 212 7.95 -6.82 15.64
C GLY A 212 6.81 -6.82 14.62
N SER A 213 5.93 -5.81 14.65
CA SER A 213 4.92 -5.62 13.59
C SER A 213 5.60 -5.51 12.22
N ARG A 214 5.03 -6.19 11.22
CA ARG A 214 5.60 -6.31 9.86
C ARG A 214 5.04 -5.27 8.88
N GLY A 215 4.44 -4.21 9.40
CA GLY A 215 3.74 -3.20 8.61
C GLY A 215 2.34 -2.94 9.14
N PHE A 216 1.46 -2.43 8.28
CA PHE A 216 0.12 -2.01 8.69
C PHE A 216 -0.95 -2.44 7.68
N ASN A 217 -2.15 -2.71 8.17
CA ASN A 217 -3.29 -3.10 7.37
C ASN A 217 -4.41 -2.08 7.53
N ALA A 218 -4.46 -1.15 6.59
CA ALA A 218 -5.45 -0.08 6.53
C ALA A 218 -6.84 -0.58 6.11
N VAL A 219 -6.93 -1.79 5.52
CA VAL A 219 -8.24 -2.39 5.18
C VAL A 219 -9.04 -2.69 6.44
N TYR A 220 -8.39 -3.24 7.47
CA TYR A 220 -9.04 -3.64 8.72
C TYR A 220 -8.64 -2.80 9.93
N GLY A 221 -7.65 -1.92 9.78
CA GLY A 221 -7.11 -1.12 10.87
C GLY A 221 -6.34 -1.97 11.88
N LEU A 222 -5.45 -2.85 11.41
CA LEU A 222 -4.71 -3.82 12.22
C LEU A 222 -3.20 -3.76 11.93
N CYS A 223 -2.38 -4.22 12.87
CA CYS A 223 -0.92 -4.27 12.75
C CYS A 223 -0.43 -5.56 12.06
N ASP A 224 -1.23 -6.11 11.16
CA ASP A 224 -0.96 -7.35 10.44
C ASP A 224 -1.26 -7.18 8.94
N PRO A 225 -0.23 -6.95 8.10
CA PRO A 225 -0.36 -6.70 6.67
C PRO A 225 -0.27 -7.98 5.82
N LEU A 226 -0.60 -9.15 6.38
CA LEU A 226 -0.55 -10.41 5.65
C LEU A 226 -1.36 -10.34 4.35
N ASP A 227 -0.78 -10.86 3.27
CA ASP A 227 -1.43 -10.92 1.97
C ASP A 227 -2.42 -12.09 1.88
N ASP A 228 -3.63 -11.79 1.45
CA ASP A 228 -4.71 -12.75 1.18
C ASP A 228 -5.25 -12.64 -0.26
N ASN A 229 -4.52 -11.91 -1.12
CA ASN A 229 -4.81 -11.79 -2.56
C ASN A 229 -3.65 -12.32 -3.42
N GLY A 230 -2.41 -11.98 -3.08
CA GLY A 230 -1.20 -12.41 -3.76
C GLY A 230 -0.50 -11.34 -4.60
N HIS A 231 -1.20 -10.26 -5.01
CA HIS A 231 -0.62 -9.21 -5.85
C HIS A 231 0.56 -8.50 -5.15
N GLY A 232 0.38 -8.08 -3.90
CA GLY A 232 1.43 -7.39 -3.14
C GLY A 232 2.63 -8.27 -2.82
N THR A 233 2.42 -9.58 -2.61
CA THR A 233 3.52 -10.56 -2.50
C THR A 233 4.31 -10.67 -3.80
N HIS A 234 3.63 -10.72 -4.95
CA HIS A 234 4.28 -10.74 -6.26
C HIS A 234 5.10 -9.47 -6.55
N VAL A 235 4.52 -8.30 -6.27
CA VAL A 235 5.23 -7.01 -6.35
C VAL A 235 6.47 -7.01 -5.46
N SER A 236 6.35 -7.51 -4.22
CA SER A 236 7.45 -7.60 -3.27
C SER A 236 8.57 -8.53 -3.73
N GLY A 237 8.24 -9.67 -4.33
CA GLY A 237 9.21 -10.59 -4.94
C GLY A 237 10.03 -9.91 -6.05
N THR A 238 9.37 -9.14 -6.91
CA THR A 238 10.04 -8.37 -7.97
C THR A 238 11.01 -7.33 -7.39
N ILE A 239 10.60 -6.64 -6.33
CA ILE A 239 11.42 -5.62 -5.68
C ILE A 239 12.64 -6.24 -4.99
N GLY A 240 12.41 -7.27 -4.17
CA GLY A 240 13.43 -7.72 -3.23
C GLY A 240 13.22 -9.13 -2.67
N ALA A 241 12.85 -10.10 -3.50
CA ALA A 241 13.13 -11.50 -3.19
C ALA A 241 14.63 -11.67 -2.89
N VAL A 242 14.93 -12.48 -1.87
CA VAL A 242 16.27 -12.64 -1.32
C VAL A 242 17.16 -13.36 -2.33
N GLY A 243 18.18 -12.68 -2.83
CA GLY A 243 19.10 -13.31 -3.78
C GLY A 243 20.00 -14.36 -3.14
N ASN A 244 20.39 -15.37 -3.93
CA ASN A 244 21.35 -16.42 -3.57
C ASN A 244 20.99 -17.25 -2.31
N ASN A 245 19.70 -17.41 -2.02
CA ASN A 245 19.20 -18.27 -0.94
C ASN A 245 18.79 -19.68 -1.42
N GLY A 246 18.89 -19.97 -2.73
CA GLY A 246 18.50 -21.24 -3.34
C GLY A 246 16.99 -21.48 -3.43
N GLN A 247 16.16 -20.44 -3.32
CA GLN A 247 14.70 -20.54 -3.28
C GLN A 247 14.06 -19.57 -4.28
N GLY A 248 12.87 -19.92 -4.77
CA GLY A 248 12.00 -19.00 -5.51
C GLY A 248 12.66 -18.26 -6.69
N VAL A 249 12.59 -16.94 -6.62
CA VAL A 249 13.08 -16.00 -7.64
C VAL A 249 14.18 -15.10 -7.05
N THR A 250 14.57 -14.04 -7.74
CA THR A 250 15.49 -13.04 -7.19
C THR A 250 14.95 -11.66 -7.49
N GLY A 251 14.90 -10.81 -6.46
CA GLY A 251 14.44 -9.44 -6.62
C GLY A 251 15.50 -8.57 -7.28
N ILE A 252 15.08 -7.39 -7.76
CA ILE A 252 16.01 -6.37 -8.25
C ILE A 252 17.02 -5.99 -7.15
N ASN A 253 16.56 -5.93 -5.90
CA ASN A 253 17.35 -5.56 -4.73
C ASN A 253 17.41 -6.73 -3.73
N TRP A 254 18.50 -7.50 -3.76
CA TRP A 254 18.64 -8.75 -2.99
C TRP A 254 18.66 -8.50 -1.48
N GLN A 255 19.09 -7.32 -1.06
CA GLN A 255 19.18 -6.90 0.33
C GLN A 255 18.44 -5.59 0.52
N VAL A 256 17.21 -5.66 1.00
CA VAL A 256 16.32 -4.51 1.20
C VAL A 256 15.46 -4.74 2.44
N GLN A 257 14.77 -3.70 2.90
CA GLN A 257 13.68 -3.83 3.85
C GLN A 257 12.36 -3.48 3.15
N ILE A 258 11.49 -4.46 2.96
CA ILE A 258 10.14 -4.27 2.42
C ILE A 258 9.22 -3.96 3.58
N LEU A 259 8.56 -2.80 3.55
CA LEU A 259 7.54 -2.38 4.52
C LEU A 259 6.14 -2.56 3.89
N PRO A 260 5.44 -3.67 4.19
CA PRO A 260 4.07 -3.87 3.76
C PRO A 260 3.11 -2.82 4.33
N CYS A 261 2.26 -2.26 3.47
CA CYS A 261 1.05 -1.60 3.89
C CYS A 261 -0.14 -2.08 3.07
N LYS A 262 -1.02 -2.87 3.68
CA LYS A 262 -2.19 -3.46 3.04
C LYS A 262 -3.32 -2.42 2.99
N PHE A 263 -3.65 -1.94 1.80
CA PHE A 263 -4.81 -1.08 1.56
C PHE A 263 -5.85 -1.70 0.62
N LEU A 264 -5.50 -2.81 -0.04
CA LEU A 264 -6.41 -3.63 -0.85
C LEU A 264 -6.71 -4.95 -0.14
N GLY A 265 -7.98 -5.36 -0.12
CA GLY A 265 -8.46 -6.60 0.48
C GLY A 265 -8.20 -7.83 -0.40
N SER A 266 -8.75 -8.97 0.01
CA SER A 266 -8.63 -10.25 -0.70
C SER A 266 -9.19 -10.22 -2.13
N ASP A 267 -10.18 -9.36 -2.41
CA ASP A 267 -10.73 -9.14 -3.76
C ASP A 267 -9.92 -8.12 -4.59
N GLY A 268 -8.76 -7.69 -4.08
CA GLY A 268 -7.90 -6.70 -4.69
C GLY A 268 -8.48 -5.29 -4.64
N SER A 269 -9.49 -5.01 -3.81
CA SER A 269 -10.13 -3.69 -3.72
C SER A 269 -9.91 -2.98 -2.39
N GLY A 270 -9.91 -1.64 -2.43
CA GLY A 270 -9.70 -0.82 -1.24
C GLY A 270 -10.14 0.62 -1.42
N ALA A 271 -10.42 1.30 -0.31
CA ALA A 271 -10.80 2.71 -0.32
C ALA A 271 -9.58 3.61 -0.55
N VAL A 272 -9.75 4.72 -1.29
CA VAL A 272 -8.69 5.74 -1.47
C VAL A 272 -8.15 6.22 -0.12
N TRP A 273 -9.02 6.39 0.88
CA TRP A 273 -8.57 6.76 2.21
C TRP A 273 -7.59 5.75 2.84
N ALA A 274 -7.76 4.44 2.62
CA ALA A 274 -6.86 3.43 3.16
C ALA A 274 -5.43 3.59 2.58
N ALA A 275 -5.31 4.01 1.31
CA ALA A 275 -4.01 4.36 0.72
C ALA A 275 -3.40 5.62 1.39
N VAL A 276 -4.23 6.62 1.71
CA VAL A 276 -3.79 7.80 2.48
C VAL A 276 -3.28 7.37 3.86
N GLU A 277 -3.96 6.45 4.54
CA GLU A 277 -3.51 5.93 5.83
C GLU A 277 -2.17 5.22 5.74
N CYS A 278 -1.94 4.44 4.68
CA CYS A 278 -0.64 3.86 4.40
C CYS A 278 0.46 4.91 4.24
N LEU A 279 0.19 5.98 3.47
CA LEU A 279 1.14 7.08 3.31
C LEU A 279 1.43 7.79 4.64
N GLU A 280 0.43 7.93 5.52
CA GLU A 280 0.62 8.52 6.85
C GLU A 280 1.49 7.65 7.76
N VAL A 281 1.28 6.33 7.77
CA VAL A 281 2.13 5.40 8.52
C VAL A 281 3.57 5.46 7.99
N VAL A 282 3.75 5.35 6.68
CA VAL A 282 5.08 5.41 6.03
C VAL A 282 5.79 6.72 6.34
N LYS A 283 5.09 7.86 6.26
CA LYS A 283 5.68 9.16 6.62
C LYS A 283 6.06 9.22 8.09
N SER A 284 5.21 8.71 8.99
CA SER A 284 5.50 8.72 10.43
C SER A 284 6.74 7.90 10.78
N LEU A 285 6.92 6.73 10.17
CA LEU A 285 8.09 5.86 10.35
C LEU A 285 9.37 6.44 9.72
N LYS A 286 9.23 7.27 8.69
CA LYS A 286 10.36 7.96 8.08
C LYS A 286 10.86 9.13 8.93
N ASP A 287 9.97 9.79 9.66
CA ASP A 287 10.29 10.97 10.46
C ASP A 287 10.74 10.64 11.89
N SER A 288 10.59 9.38 12.33
CA SER A 288 11.02 8.88 13.65
C SER A 288 12.50 8.52 13.69
#